data_AF-A0A537JC72-F1
#
_entry.id   AF-A0A537JC72-F1
#
_cell.length_a   1.000
_cell.length_b   1.000
_cell.length_c   1.000
_cell.angle_alpha   90.00
_cell.angle_beta   90.00
_cell.angle_gamma   90.00
#
_symmetry.space_group_name_H-M   'P 1'
#
loop_
_entity.id
_entity.type
_entity.pdbx_description
1 polymer ?
#
loop_
_entity_poly.entity_id
_entity_poly.type
_entity_poly.pdbx_seq_one_letter_code
_entity_poly.pdbx_strand_id
1 'polypeptide(L)' 'SLDVPDVEPLIIESGEGKGPFGARGIGEPPIGPPAAAIANAIEDAVGVRITELPITPERVARALGVLGDL' A
#
# COMPACT_ATOMS: atom_id res chain seq x y z
N SER A 1 -11.27 -8.83 11.87
CA SER A 1 -10.47 -9.64 10.93
C SER A 1 -9.04 -9.63 11.42
N LEU A 2 -8.25 -10.68 11.23
CA LEU A 2 -6.82 -10.69 11.63
C LEU A 2 -5.89 -10.21 10.51
N ASP A 3 -6.36 -10.23 9.26
CA ASP A 3 -5.53 -9.90 8.09
C ASP A 3 -5.56 -8.42 7.69
N VAL A 4 -6.50 -7.65 8.26
CA VAL A 4 -6.68 -6.23 7.94
C VAL A 4 -6.13 -5.42 9.12
N PRO A 5 -5.14 -4.53 8.90
CA PRO A 5 -4.60 -3.69 9.97
C PRO A 5 -5.62 -2.61 10.37
N ASP A 6 -5.38 -1.98 11.52
CA ASP A 6 -6.12 -0.78 11.90
C ASP A 6 -5.80 0.36 10.92
N VAL A 7 -6.83 1.03 10.42
CA VAL A 7 -6.72 2.13 9.46
C VAL A 7 -7.22 3.41 10.12
N GLU A 8 -6.34 4.39 10.27
CA GLU A 8 -6.69 5.74 10.73
C GLU A 8 -6.82 6.70 9.53
N PRO A 9 -8.04 7.16 9.20
CA PRO A 9 -8.23 8.12 8.12
C PRO A 9 -7.91 9.55 8.60
N LEU A 10 -6.97 10.21 7.93
CA LEU A 10 -6.70 11.63 8.08
C LEU A 10 -7.36 12.40 6.93
N ILE A 11 -8.38 13.20 7.26
CA ILE A 11 -9.12 13.99 6.27
C ILE A 11 -8.51 15.39 6.21
N ILE A 12 -7.99 15.76 5.04
CA ILE A 12 -7.42 17.09 4.78
C ILE A 12 -8.30 17.81 3.76
N GLU A 13 -8.83 18.97 4.15
CA GLU A 13 -9.63 19.82 3.27
C GLU A 13 -8.75 20.71 2.41
N SER A 14 -8.98 20.67 1.10
CA SER A 14 -8.29 21.57 0.15
C SER A 14 -9.09 22.82 -0.20
N GLY A 15 -10.40 22.86 0.11
CA GLY A 15 -11.32 23.94 -0.31
C GLY A 15 -11.65 23.96 -1.80
N GLU A 16 -11.09 23.04 -2.57
CA GLU A 16 -11.24 22.96 -4.01
C GLU A 16 -11.93 21.65 -4.40
N GLY A 17 -12.82 21.68 -5.38
CA GLY A 17 -13.45 20.48 -5.94
C GLY A 17 -14.49 20.85 -6.99
N LYS A 18 -14.80 19.91 -7.90
CA LYS A 18 -15.74 20.15 -9.00
C LYS A 18 -17.21 19.94 -8.59
N GLY A 19 -17.45 19.34 -7.42
CA GLY A 19 -18.79 19.14 -6.89
C GLY A 19 -19.31 20.35 -6.11
N PRO A 20 -20.62 20.35 -5.75
CA PRO A 20 -21.18 21.35 -4.85
C PRO A 20 -20.36 21.47 -3.56
N PHE A 21 -20.23 22.69 -3.04
CA PHE A 21 -19.48 23.00 -1.82
C PHE A 21 -18.00 22.58 -1.88
N GLY A 22 -17.40 22.41 -3.07
CA GLY A 22 -16.01 22.00 -3.22
C GLY A 22 -15.79 20.49 -3.07
N ALA A 23 -16.83 19.67 -3.20
CA ALA A 23 -16.73 18.22 -3.05
C ALA A 23 -15.83 17.55 -4.12
N ARG A 24 -15.17 16.46 -3.72
CA ARG A 24 -14.40 15.54 -4.57
C ARG A 24 -14.78 14.09 -4.28
N GLY A 25 -14.59 13.21 -5.27
CA GLY A 25 -14.78 11.78 -5.10
C GLY A 25 -13.65 11.17 -4.24
N ILE A 26 -14.02 10.31 -3.29
CA ILE A 26 -13.09 9.67 -2.34
C ILE A 26 -13.15 8.13 -2.35
N GLY A 27 -13.98 7.52 -3.20
CA GLY A 27 -14.15 6.06 -3.23
C GLY A 27 -12.94 5.30 -3.78
N GLU A 28 -12.32 5.81 -4.86
CA GLU A 28 -11.16 5.19 -5.51
C GLU A 28 -9.80 5.58 -4.91
N PRO A 29 -9.54 6.85 -4.52
CA PRO A 29 -8.23 7.27 -4.01
C PRO A 29 -7.62 6.43 -2.88
N PRO A 30 -8.36 5.88 -1.89
CA PRO A 30 -7.77 5.02 -0.87
C PRO A 30 -7.49 3.58 -1.34
N ILE A 31 -7.90 3.18 -2.56
CA ILE A 31 -7.74 1.81 -3.07
C ILE A 31 -6.40 1.60 -3.78
N GLY A 32 -5.96 2.59 -4.56
CA GLY A 32 -4.72 2.46 -5.37
C GLY A 32 -3.41 2.51 -4.55
N PRO A 33 -3.21 3.52 -3.68
CA PRO A 33 -1.96 3.71 -2.94
C PRO A 33 -1.52 2.58 -1.99
N PRO A 34 -2.41 1.84 -1.30
CA PRO A 34 -2.01 0.84 -0.31
C PRO A 34 -0.98 -0.19 -0.81
N ALA A 35 -1.13 -0.72 -2.02
CA ALA A 35 -0.19 -1.72 -2.54
C ALA A 35 1.24 -1.15 -2.69
N ALA A 36 1.36 0.09 -3.18
CA ALA A 36 2.65 0.76 -3.30
C ALA A 36 3.22 1.16 -1.94
N ALA A 37 2.38 1.63 -1.00
CA ALA A 37 2.78 1.97 0.36
C ALA A 37 3.35 0.76 1.10
N ILE A 38 2.69 -0.40 1.01
CA ILE A 38 3.16 -1.66 1.60
C ILE A 38 4.46 -2.11 0.94
N ALA A 39 4.56 -2.06 -0.40
CA ALA A 39 5.80 -2.43 -1.11
C ALA A 39 6.99 -1.56 -0.70
N ASN A 40 6.79 -0.25 -0.58
CA ASN A 40 7.82 0.69 -0.13
C ASN A 40 8.21 0.43 1.34
N ALA A 41 7.24 0.12 2.21
CA ALA A 41 7.52 -0.20 3.61
C ALA A 41 8.33 -1.49 3.77
N ILE A 42 8.09 -2.50 2.93
CA ILE A 42 8.89 -3.73 2.92
C ILE A 42 10.32 -3.43 2.47
N GLU A 43 10.50 -2.68 1.38
CA GLU A 43 11.83 -2.26 0.93
C GLU A 43 12.57 -1.46 2.01
N ASP A 44 11.91 -0.51 2.68
CA ASP A 44 12.48 0.26 3.78
C ASP A 44 12.92 -0.65 4.95
N ALA A 45 12.11 -1.67 5.27
CA ALA A 45 12.39 -2.59 6.37
C ALA A 45 13.53 -3.58 6.11
N VAL A 46 13.70 -4.06 4.85
CA VAL A 46 14.64 -5.16 4.54
C VAL A 46 15.72 -4.80 3.52
N GLY A 47 15.66 -3.62 2.91
CA GLY A 47 16.62 -3.15 1.91
C GLY A 47 16.49 -3.81 0.54
N VAL A 48 15.42 -4.58 0.28
CA VAL A 48 15.20 -5.28 -0.99
C VAL A 48 13.89 -4.84 -1.64
N ARG A 49 13.97 -4.38 -2.88
CA ARG A 49 12.81 -3.97 -3.67
C ARG A 49 12.07 -5.17 -4.26
N ILE A 50 10.79 -5.33 -3.92
CA ILE A 50 9.88 -6.31 -4.54
C ILE A 50 8.88 -5.56 -5.41
N THR A 51 8.89 -5.81 -6.72
CA THR A 51 8.03 -5.12 -7.71
C THR A 51 6.90 -5.98 -8.27
N GLU A 52 6.79 -7.23 -7.79
CA GLU A 52 5.76 -8.18 -8.23
C GLU A 52 4.68 -8.34 -7.15
N LEU A 53 3.42 -8.13 -7.54
CA LEU A 53 2.25 -8.32 -6.68
C LEU A 53 1.54 -9.65 -6.97
N PRO A 54 0.88 -10.28 -5.99
CA PRO A 54 0.86 -9.92 -4.57
C PRO A 54 2.21 -10.18 -3.87
N ILE A 55 2.57 -9.39 -2.87
CA ILE A 55 3.79 -9.63 -2.08
C ILE A 55 3.51 -10.74 -1.06
N THR A 56 3.70 -11.99 -1.46
CA THR A 56 3.50 -13.15 -0.58
C THR A 56 4.73 -13.39 0.29
N PRO A 57 4.58 -14.08 1.44
CA PRO A 57 5.72 -14.45 2.30
C PRO A 57 6.83 -15.19 1.54
N GLU A 58 6.49 -16.04 0.57
CA GLU A 58 7.46 -16.78 -0.24
C GLU A 58 8.28 -15.86 -1.15
N ARG A 59 7.63 -14.85 -1.76
CA ARG A 59 8.34 -13.85 -2.57
C ARG A 59 9.29 -13.02 -1.70
N VAL A 60 8.89 -12.66 -0.48
CA VAL A 60 9.76 -11.99 0.48
C VAL A 60 10.93 -12.89 0.87
N ALA A 61 10.67 -14.16 1.20
CA ALA A 61 11.72 -15.10 1.58
C ALA A 61 12.74 -15.36 0.47
N ARG A 62 12.29 -15.45 -0.79
CA ARG A 62 13.18 -15.53 -1.97
C ARG A 62 14.00 -14.26 -2.15
N ALA A 63 13.36 -13.09 -2.04
CA ALA A 63 14.04 -11.80 -2.13
C ALA A 63 15.13 -11.62 -1.06
N LEU A 64 14.93 -12.22 0.12
CA LEU A 64 15.93 -12.26 1.21
C LEU A 64 17.00 -13.35 1.04
N GLY A 65 16.89 -14.22 0.04
CA GLY A 65 17.80 -15.35 -0.18
C GLY A 65 17.70 -16.46 0.87
N VAL A 66 16.65 -16.45 1.70
CA VAL A 66 16.42 -17.46 2.75
C VAL A 66 15.55 -18.63 2.24
N LEU A 67 14.96 -18.47 1.06
CA LEU A 67 14.26 -19.52 0.32
C LEU A 67 14.89 -19.65 -1.06
N GLY A 68 15.36 -20.85 -1.40
CA GLY A 68 16.00 -21.13 -2.69
C GLY A 68 15.04 -21.12 -3.87
N ASP A 69 15.60 -20.95 -5.06
CA ASP A 69 14.89 -21.15 -6.33
C ASP A 69 14.62 -22.64 -6.57
N LEU A 70 13.38 -22.96 -6.97
CA LEU A 70 12.97 -24.31 -7.34
C LEU A 70 13.46 -24.64 -8.75
#